data_AF-A0A139AIX0-F1
#
_entry.id   AF-A0A139AIX0-F1
#
_cell.length_a   1.000
_cell.length_b   1.000
_cell.length_c   1.000
_cell.angle_alpha   90.00
_cell.angle_beta   90.00
_cell.angle_gamma   90.00
#
_symmetry.space_group_name_H-M   'P 1'
#
loop_
_entity.id
_entity.type
_entity.pdbx_description
1 polymer ?
#
loop_
_entity_poly.entity_id
_entity_poly.type
_entity_poly.pdbx_seq_one_letter_code
_entity_poly.pdbx_strand_id
1 'polypeptide(L)'
;MSPVAAPTLPSTYKCSVITEPGKPAVIEMRPLNPNPPEKHALIKVKEYPRVPGHEIVGKIVALGPNIAPKLEIGQIVGVGYSKVTGIHIDGGHAEYVTAPDTSVAVLPDDIDPAKTAPTCAAVLGHLGIQFAAKARYRTAAISGSSAKRDLTLKVGAHDYIDSFKQDPVVGLKKLGGAKVIVVMAPDHELIRQLVPGLGWRGTVLVVAMVLGESKIDTMTLLNNWGKMSEHTWAGGSARDWEDTVKFAQLTGVETMANKVRFRAGITFDD
;
A
#
# COMPACT_ATOMS: atom_id res chain seq x y z
N MET A 1 -23.37 22.12 -8.38
CA MET A 1 -24.30 20.98 -8.55
C MET A 1 -25.24 20.95 -7.35
N SER A 2 -26.44 20.38 -7.46
CA SER A 2 -27.32 20.21 -6.28
C SER A 2 -26.74 19.17 -5.32
N PRO A 3 -26.93 19.29 -4.00
CA PRO A 3 -26.43 18.29 -3.04
C PRO A 3 -27.00 16.90 -3.33
N VAL A 4 -26.15 15.87 -3.34
CA VAL A 4 -26.59 14.48 -3.43
C VAL A 4 -27.27 14.10 -2.11
N ALA A 5 -28.51 13.66 -2.17
CA ALA A 5 -29.23 13.20 -0.98
C ALA A 5 -28.53 11.99 -0.34
N ALA A 6 -28.43 11.99 0.99
CA ALA A 6 -27.83 10.88 1.72
C ALA A 6 -28.65 9.58 1.48
N PRO A 7 -28.00 8.44 1.17
CA PRO A 7 -28.70 7.19 0.92
C PRO A 7 -29.28 6.60 2.21
N THR A 8 -30.41 5.89 2.10
CA THR A 8 -30.98 5.13 3.22
C THR A 8 -30.01 4.02 3.66
N LEU A 9 -29.57 4.06 4.92
CA LEU A 9 -28.64 3.10 5.49
C LEU A 9 -29.40 1.90 6.13
N PRO A 10 -28.87 0.67 6.05
CA PRO A 10 -29.47 -0.50 6.72
C PRO A 10 -29.18 -0.50 8.22
N SER A 11 -30.02 -1.16 9.02
CA SER A 11 -29.81 -1.28 10.48
C SER A 11 -28.67 -2.24 10.87
N THR A 12 -28.31 -3.17 9.98
CA THR A 12 -27.25 -4.17 10.17
C THR A 12 -26.51 -4.42 8.86
N TYR A 13 -25.32 -5.05 8.94
CA TYR A 13 -24.49 -5.34 7.77
C TYR A 13 -23.52 -6.50 8.00
N LYS A 14 -22.98 -7.05 6.90
CA LYS A 14 -22.06 -8.20 6.92
C LYS A 14 -20.61 -7.79 7.13
N CYS A 15 -19.87 -8.63 7.84
CA CYS A 15 -18.43 -8.52 8.04
C CYS A 15 -17.74 -9.89 8.07
N SER A 16 -16.46 -9.96 7.67
CA SER A 16 -15.61 -11.16 7.83
C SER A 16 -14.65 -10.96 8.99
N VAL A 17 -14.64 -11.92 9.90
CA VAL A 17 -14.33 -11.71 11.31
C VAL A 17 -13.32 -12.75 11.78
N ILE A 18 -12.15 -12.31 12.22
CA ILE A 18 -11.21 -13.16 12.94
C ILE A 18 -11.53 -13.04 14.43
N THR A 19 -12.16 -14.08 14.98
CA THR A 19 -12.56 -14.14 16.40
C THR A 19 -11.37 -14.43 17.32
N GLU A 20 -10.41 -15.23 16.85
CA GLU A 20 -9.19 -15.63 17.57
C GLU A 20 -8.01 -15.68 16.59
N PRO A 21 -6.76 -15.35 17.02
CA PRO A 21 -5.57 -15.49 16.18
C PRO A 21 -5.41 -16.91 15.62
N GLY A 22 -5.11 -17.02 14.32
CA GLY A 22 -4.90 -18.31 13.64
C GLY A 22 -6.18 -19.10 13.32
N LYS A 23 -7.39 -18.55 13.54
CA LYS A 23 -8.65 -19.16 13.09
C LYS A 23 -9.11 -18.60 11.74
N PRO A 24 -9.79 -19.41 10.90
CA PRO A 24 -10.45 -18.92 9.69
C PRO A 24 -11.48 -17.84 10.00
N ALA A 25 -11.60 -16.84 9.14
CA ALA A 25 -12.55 -15.76 9.34
C ALA A 25 -14.01 -16.22 9.09
N VAL A 26 -14.90 -15.89 10.03
CA VAL A 26 -16.34 -16.19 9.97
C VAL A 26 -17.14 -14.99 9.45
N ILE A 27 -18.36 -15.21 8.93
CA ILE A 27 -19.23 -14.13 8.48
C ILE A 27 -20.29 -13.84 9.54
N GLU A 28 -20.35 -12.60 10.00
CA GLU A 28 -21.32 -12.13 11.00
C GLU A 28 -22.21 -11.01 10.46
N MET A 29 -23.43 -10.91 10.99
CA MET A 29 -24.29 -9.73 10.88
C MET A 29 -24.13 -8.89 12.13
N ARG A 30 -23.89 -7.58 12.01
CA ARG A 30 -23.78 -6.68 13.18
C ARG A 30 -24.45 -5.32 12.98
N PRO A 31 -24.82 -4.61 14.06
CA PRO A 31 -25.51 -3.30 13.99
C PRO A 31 -24.69 -2.22 13.29
N LEU A 32 -25.38 -1.31 12.58
CA LEU A 32 -24.82 -0.08 12.03
C LEU A 32 -25.12 1.11 12.93
N ASN A 33 -24.07 1.85 13.31
CA ASN A 33 -24.23 3.21 13.80
C ASN A 33 -24.28 4.16 12.58
N PRO A 34 -25.41 4.83 12.30
CA PRO A 34 -25.51 5.78 11.19
C PRO A 34 -24.84 7.13 11.48
N ASN A 35 -24.47 7.40 12.74
CA ASN A 35 -23.95 8.69 13.22
C ASN A 35 -22.46 8.57 13.56
N PRO A 36 -21.53 8.84 12.62
CA PRO A 36 -20.09 8.80 12.90
C PRO A 36 -19.67 9.92 13.87
N PRO A 37 -18.57 9.74 14.64
CA PRO A 37 -18.02 10.78 15.51
C PRO A 37 -17.55 12.05 14.78
N GLU A 38 -17.24 13.11 15.53
CA GLU A 38 -16.66 14.35 15.00
C GLU A 38 -15.40 14.05 14.15
N LYS A 39 -15.27 14.72 12.99
CA LYS A 39 -14.18 14.53 12.01
C LYS A 39 -14.04 13.12 11.40
N HIS A 40 -15.06 12.26 11.53
CA HIS A 40 -15.09 10.95 10.90
C HIS A 40 -16.16 10.89 9.80
N ALA A 41 -15.84 10.24 8.68
CA ALA A 41 -16.79 9.90 7.62
C ALA A 41 -17.25 8.44 7.76
N LEU A 42 -18.54 8.17 7.50
CA LEU A 42 -19.06 6.82 7.35
C LEU A 42 -19.04 6.44 5.86
N ILE A 43 -18.24 5.41 5.58
CA ILE A 43 -17.93 4.80 4.28
C ILE A 43 -18.38 3.31 4.35
N LYS A 44 -18.20 2.47 3.32
CA LYS A 44 -18.68 1.06 3.28
C LYS A 44 -17.69 -0.09 3.73
N VAL A 45 -17.14 -0.20 4.99
CA VAL A 45 -16.43 -1.42 5.60
C VAL A 45 -16.25 -1.66 7.20
N LYS A 46 -16.83 -2.69 7.90
CA LYS A 46 -17.03 -2.86 9.42
C LYS A 46 -15.84 -3.00 10.45
N GLU A 47 -15.95 -2.42 11.69
CA GLU A 47 -15.98 -2.97 13.12
C GLU A 47 -15.41 -4.37 13.65
N TYR A 48 -14.89 -4.49 14.91
CA TYR A 48 -14.37 -5.70 15.63
C TYR A 48 -15.43 -6.68 16.20
N PRO A 49 -15.13 -7.99 16.44
CA PRO A 49 -13.85 -8.71 16.22
C PRO A 49 -13.30 -8.60 14.80
N ARG A 50 -11.96 -8.68 14.70
CA ARG A 50 -11.15 -7.94 13.71
C ARG A 50 -11.61 -8.17 12.29
N VAL A 51 -11.90 -7.07 11.59
CA VAL A 51 -12.13 -7.08 10.15
C VAL A 51 -10.87 -6.55 9.47
N PRO A 52 -10.13 -7.39 8.71
CA PRO A 52 -8.92 -6.96 8.02
C PRO A 52 -9.21 -6.00 6.85
N GLY A 53 -8.13 -5.54 6.19
CA GLY A 53 -8.19 -4.75 4.96
C GLY A 53 -7.77 -3.30 5.17
N HIS A 54 -6.54 -2.97 4.78
CA HIS A 54 -5.96 -1.62 4.83
C HIS A 54 -5.93 -0.92 3.45
N GLU A 55 -6.48 -1.58 2.43
CA GLU A 55 -6.57 -1.13 1.04
C GLU A 55 -8.04 -0.92 0.68
N ILE A 56 -8.60 0.24 1.03
CA ILE A 56 -10.05 0.48 0.95
C ILE A 56 -10.33 1.50 -0.13
N VAL A 57 -11.20 1.16 -1.08
CA VAL A 57 -11.81 2.11 -2.02
C VAL A 57 -13.33 1.98 -1.96
N GLY A 58 -14.03 3.10 -1.82
CA GLY A 58 -15.48 3.13 -1.66
C GLY A 58 -16.08 4.51 -1.91
N LYS A 59 -17.36 4.66 -1.55
CA LYS A 59 -18.13 5.90 -1.71
C LYS A 59 -18.50 6.46 -0.34
N ILE A 60 -18.37 7.77 -0.14
CA ILE A 60 -18.84 8.44 1.08
C ILE A 60 -20.37 8.36 1.13
N VAL A 61 -20.94 7.88 2.25
CA VAL A 61 -22.40 7.76 2.44
C VAL A 61 -22.93 8.64 3.57
N ALA A 62 -22.12 8.97 4.58
CA ALA A 62 -22.43 10.02 5.56
C ALA A 62 -21.16 10.70 6.10
N LEU A 63 -21.34 11.89 6.67
CA LEU A 63 -20.27 12.75 7.19
C LEU A 63 -20.58 13.15 8.64
N GLY A 64 -19.59 13.09 9.52
CA GLY A 64 -19.69 13.60 10.88
C GLY A 64 -19.55 15.13 10.96
N PRO A 65 -19.86 15.75 12.11
CA PRO A 65 -19.63 17.17 12.33
C PRO A 65 -18.16 17.58 12.14
N ASN A 66 -17.92 18.83 11.72
CA ASN A 66 -16.60 19.44 11.53
C ASN A 66 -15.63 18.67 10.60
N ILE A 67 -16.17 17.87 9.66
CA ILE A 67 -15.38 17.18 8.65
C ILE A 67 -14.59 18.16 7.77
N ALA A 68 -13.39 17.75 7.30
CA ALA A 68 -12.62 18.49 6.30
C ALA A 68 -13.50 18.96 5.10
N PRO A 69 -13.53 20.27 4.76
CA PRO A 69 -14.42 20.84 3.74
C PRO A 69 -14.27 20.28 2.31
N LYS A 70 -13.24 19.48 2.03
CA LYS A 70 -13.04 18.82 0.73
C LYS A 70 -13.92 17.56 0.55
N LEU A 71 -14.52 17.05 1.63
CA LEU A 71 -15.24 15.78 1.64
C LEU A 71 -16.74 15.98 1.50
N GLU A 72 -17.33 15.34 0.49
CA GLU A 72 -18.75 15.45 0.16
C GLU A 72 -19.41 14.07 0.05
N ILE A 73 -20.70 13.98 0.41
CA ILE A 73 -21.46 12.74 0.24
C ILE A 73 -21.51 12.38 -1.23
N GLY A 74 -21.09 11.15 -1.53
CA GLY A 74 -21.14 10.57 -2.85
C GLY A 74 -19.82 10.55 -3.64
N GLN A 75 -18.77 11.20 -3.15
CA GLN A 75 -17.41 11.10 -3.70
C GLN A 75 -16.87 9.66 -3.62
N ILE A 76 -16.10 9.25 -4.63
CA ILE A 76 -15.25 8.05 -4.56
C ILE A 76 -13.97 8.39 -3.79
N VAL A 77 -13.62 7.55 -2.81
CA VAL A 77 -12.51 7.81 -1.89
C VAL A 77 -11.72 6.55 -1.56
N GLY A 78 -10.43 6.75 -1.27
CA GLY A 78 -9.55 5.77 -0.64
C GLY A 78 -9.47 6.01 0.86
N VAL A 79 -9.38 4.95 1.67
CA VAL A 79 -9.07 5.06 3.12
C VAL A 79 -7.76 4.36 3.44
N GLY A 80 -6.75 5.14 3.81
CA GLY A 80 -5.38 4.69 4.07
C GLY A 80 -4.88 4.81 5.51
N TYR A 81 -3.56 4.86 5.66
CA TYR A 81 -2.78 4.47 6.84
C TYR A 81 -2.79 5.40 8.10
N SER A 82 -3.80 6.26 8.33
CA SER A 82 -3.75 7.25 9.44
C SER A 82 -3.86 6.68 10.87
N LYS A 83 -4.54 5.54 11.02
CA LYS A 83 -4.50 4.61 12.17
C LYS A 83 -4.92 3.27 11.59
N VAL A 84 -3.94 2.45 11.19
CA VAL A 84 -4.12 1.41 10.16
C VAL A 84 -5.46 0.67 10.25
N THR A 85 -6.32 0.92 9.27
CA THR A 85 -7.61 0.25 9.12
C THR A 85 -7.38 -1.24 8.92
N GLY A 86 -7.98 -2.06 9.77
CA GLY A 86 -7.76 -3.51 9.84
C GLY A 86 -6.56 -3.97 10.68
N ILE A 87 -5.78 -3.06 11.31
CA ILE A 87 -4.70 -3.41 12.25
C ILE A 87 -4.76 -2.62 13.58
N HIS A 88 -5.44 -1.47 13.65
CA HIS A 88 -5.64 -0.70 14.89
C HIS A 88 -7.12 -0.42 15.14
N ILE A 89 -7.80 0.12 14.14
CA ILE A 89 -9.27 0.08 13.99
C ILE A 89 -9.59 -0.98 12.93
N ASP A 90 -10.85 -1.13 12.54
CA ASP A 90 -11.23 -2.11 11.51
C ASP A 90 -11.07 -1.61 10.07
N GLY A 91 -11.26 -2.53 9.13
CA GLY A 91 -10.85 -2.38 7.76
C GLY A 91 -11.81 -2.93 6.70
N GLY A 92 -11.24 -3.06 5.50
CA GLY A 92 -11.85 -3.30 4.20
C GLY A 92 -12.63 -4.59 3.96
N HIS A 93 -12.73 -5.52 4.90
CA HIS A 93 -13.34 -6.85 4.68
C HIS A 93 -14.78 -6.97 5.18
N ALA A 94 -15.66 -6.04 4.76
CA ALA A 94 -17.03 -5.92 5.28
C ALA A 94 -17.86 -4.88 4.49
N GLU A 95 -18.88 -4.26 5.11
CA GLU A 95 -19.78 -3.33 4.43
C GLU A 95 -19.92 -1.88 4.97
N TYR A 96 -19.55 -1.45 6.21
CA TYR A 96 -19.59 -0.02 6.66
C TYR A 96 -18.45 0.43 7.64
N VAL A 97 -17.58 1.41 7.27
CA VAL A 97 -16.31 1.82 7.94
C VAL A 97 -16.40 3.25 8.37
N THR A 98 -15.80 3.57 9.50
CA THR A 98 -15.54 4.95 9.91
C THR A 98 -14.07 5.27 9.73
N ALA A 99 -13.78 6.36 9.03
CA ALA A 99 -12.42 6.86 8.82
C ALA A 99 -12.32 8.33 9.26
N PRO A 100 -11.26 8.75 9.96
CA PRO A 100 -11.00 10.17 10.17
C PRO A 100 -10.69 10.83 8.81
N ASP A 101 -11.15 12.07 8.61
CA ASP A 101 -10.95 12.81 7.36
C ASP A 101 -9.50 12.84 6.83
N THR A 102 -8.52 12.83 7.75
CA THR A 102 -7.08 12.74 7.47
C THR A 102 -6.59 11.46 6.78
N SER A 103 -7.32 10.34 6.81
CA SER A 103 -7.04 9.14 5.97
C SER A 103 -7.84 9.08 4.67
N VAL A 104 -8.78 10.01 4.44
CA VAL A 104 -9.66 9.98 3.27
C VAL A 104 -9.01 10.69 2.08
N ALA A 105 -8.55 9.90 1.13
CA ALA A 105 -8.01 10.33 -0.15
C ALA A 105 -9.17 10.52 -1.13
N VAL A 106 -9.34 11.72 -1.73
CA VAL A 106 -10.36 11.94 -2.76
C VAL A 106 -9.88 11.37 -4.09
N LEU A 107 -10.60 10.40 -4.64
CA LEU A 107 -10.22 9.69 -5.85
C LEU A 107 -11.09 10.12 -7.05
N PRO A 108 -10.61 9.97 -8.29
CA PRO A 108 -11.41 10.17 -9.49
C PRO A 108 -12.57 9.16 -9.58
N ASP A 109 -13.71 9.59 -10.11
CA ASP A 109 -14.94 8.77 -10.18
C ASP A 109 -14.83 7.59 -11.18
N ASP A 110 -13.86 7.60 -12.09
CA ASP A 110 -13.68 6.65 -13.20
C ASP A 110 -12.68 5.51 -12.91
N ILE A 111 -12.21 5.39 -11.67
CA ILE A 111 -11.27 4.35 -11.24
C ILE A 111 -11.91 2.96 -11.13
N ASP A 112 -11.13 1.90 -11.37
CA ASP A 112 -11.49 0.52 -10.99
C ASP A 112 -11.05 0.26 -9.54
N PRO A 113 -11.96 0.10 -8.57
CA PRO A 113 -11.60 -0.04 -7.16
C PRO A 113 -10.63 -1.19 -6.89
N ALA A 114 -10.73 -2.31 -7.62
CA ALA A 114 -9.84 -3.45 -7.41
C ALA A 114 -8.42 -3.21 -7.93
N LYS A 115 -8.26 -2.29 -8.90
CA LYS A 115 -6.94 -1.88 -9.40
C LYS A 115 -6.36 -0.73 -8.58
N THR A 116 -7.21 0.11 -8.02
CA THR A 116 -6.79 1.32 -7.30
C THR A 116 -6.51 1.06 -5.83
N ALA A 117 -7.26 0.20 -5.15
CA ALA A 117 -7.04 -0.12 -3.74
C ALA A 117 -5.59 -0.55 -3.40
N PRO A 118 -4.95 -1.45 -4.17
CA PRO A 118 -3.58 -1.89 -3.86
C PRO A 118 -2.50 -0.84 -4.14
N THR A 119 -2.84 0.30 -4.74
CA THR A 119 -1.89 1.43 -4.88
C THR A 119 -1.63 2.16 -3.55
N CYS A 120 -2.42 1.89 -2.50
CA CYS A 120 -2.12 2.34 -1.14
C CYS A 120 -0.86 1.67 -0.56
N ALA A 121 -0.54 0.45 -1.02
CA ALA A 121 0.55 -0.36 -0.46
C ALA A 121 1.86 -0.14 -1.22
N ALA A 122 2.83 0.50 -0.57
CA ALA A 122 4.16 0.76 -1.13
C ALA A 122 5.03 -0.51 -1.29
N VAL A 123 4.61 -1.65 -0.74
CA VAL A 123 5.39 -2.91 -0.69
C VAL A 123 5.23 -3.82 -1.91
N LEU A 124 4.36 -3.46 -2.86
CA LEU A 124 4.20 -4.23 -4.10
C LEU A 124 5.36 -3.94 -5.07
N GLY A 125 6.37 -4.81 -5.10
CA GLY A 125 7.57 -4.63 -5.94
C GLY A 125 7.30 -4.39 -7.43
N HIS A 126 6.21 -4.93 -7.98
CA HIS A 126 5.79 -4.66 -9.35
C HIS A 126 5.28 -3.22 -9.57
N LEU A 127 4.70 -2.58 -8.55
CA LEU A 127 4.37 -1.15 -8.57
C LEU A 127 5.64 -0.32 -8.45
N GLY A 128 6.55 -0.65 -7.52
CA GLY A 128 7.82 0.07 -7.37
C GLY A 128 8.61 0.17 -8.68
N ILE A 129 8.66 -0.93 -9.44
CA ILE A 129 9.26 -0.95 -10.79
C ILE A 129 8.50 -0.04 -11.77
N GLN A 130 7.17 -0.14 -11.81
CA GLN A 130 6.35 0.69 -12.70
C GLN A 130 6.49 2.19 -12.41
N PHE A 131 6.30 2.60 -11.15
CA PHE A 131 6.45 4.01 -10.75
C PHE A 131 7.83 4.55 -11.11
N ALA A 132 8.91 3.80 -10.82
CA ALA A 132 10.26 4.22 -11.16
C ALA A 132 10.47 4.36 -12.69
N ALA A 133 10.02 3.38 -13.47
CA ALA A 133 10.16 3.39 -14.93
C ALA A 133 9.31 4.47 -15.60
N LYS A 134 8.07 4.69 -15.14
CA LYS A 134 7.16 5.74 -15.62
C LYS A 134 7.63 7.14 -15.22
N ALA A 135 8.27 7.27 -14.06
CA ALA A 135 9.01 8.47 -13.64
C ALA A 135 10.36 8.66 -14.39
N ARG A 136 10.63 7.83 -15.42
CA ARG A 136 11.78 7.91 -16.34
C ARG A 136 13.13 7.58 -15.69
N TYR A 137 13.16 6.90 -14.54
CA TYR A 137 14.39 6.34 -14.00
C TYR A 137 14.78 5.03 -14.71
N ARG A 138 16.08 4.84 -14.94
CA ARG A 138 16.63 3.52 -15.30
C ARG A 138 16.42 2.58 -14.11
N THR A 139 15.51 1.63 -14.27
CA THR A 139 15.02 0.78 -13.18
C THR A 139 15.61 -0.61 -13.29
N ALA A 140 16.35 -1.06 -12.28
CA ALA A 140 16.85 -2.43 -12.18
C ALA A 140 16.03 -3.23 -11.15
N ALA A 141 15.57 -4.42 -11.52
CA ALA A 141 14.92 -5.33 -10.58
C ALA A 141 15.94 -6.34 -10.03
N ILE A 142 15.93 -6.57 -8.71
CA ILE A 142 16.78 -7.56 -8.03
C ILE A 142 15.86 -8.64 -7.45
N SER A 143 16.08 -9.90 -7.80
CA SER A 143 15.36 -11.03 -7.19
C SER A 143 16.11 -12.35 -7.40
N GLY A 144 15.93 -13.32 -6.50
CA GLY A 144 16.52 -14.66 -6.61
C GLY A 144 15.79 -15.60 -7.59
N SER A 145 14.69 -15.18 -8.21
CA SER A 145 13.84 -16.07 -9.01
C SER A 145 13.82 -15.70 -10.48
N SER A 146 14.46 -16.51 -11.33
CA SER A 146 14.39 -16.34 -12.79
C SER A 146 12.96 -16.35 -13.32
N ALA A 147 12.00 -17.01 -12.65
CA ALA A 147 10.59 -16.98 -13.02
C ALA A 147 9.94 -15.58 -12.86
N LYS A 148 10.51 -14.71 -12.00
CA LYS A 148 10.05 -13.32 -11.84
C LYS A 148 10.66 -12.37 -12.88
N ARG A 149 11.73 -12.76 -13.58
CA ARG A 149 12.46 -11.91 -14.54
C ARG A 149 11.52 -11.31 -15.59
N ASP A 150 10.81 -12.16 -16.33
CA ASP A 150 10.03 -11.70 -17.48
C ASP A 150 8.85 -10.82 -17.05
N LEU A 151 8.30 -11.08 -15.85
CA LEU A 151 7.34 -10.19 -15.22
C LEU A 151 7.96 -8.81 -14.90
N THR A 152 9.12 -8.77 -14.24
CA THR A 152 9.78 -7.49 -13.89
C THR A 152 10.11 -6.64 -15.12
N LEU A 153 10.57 -7.26 -16.21
CA LEU A 153 10.84 -6.57 -17.46
C LEU A 153 9.53 -6.09 -18.13
N LYS A 154 8.49 -6.94 -18.16
CA LYS A 154 7.16 -6.58 -18.69
C LYS A 154 6.56 -5.36 -17.98
N VAL A 155 6.78 -5.20 -16.68
CA VAL A 155 6.29 -4.04 -15.90
C VAL A 155 7.26 -2.84 -15.87
N GLY A 156 8.33 -2.86 -16.67
CA GLY A 156 9.18 -1.68 -16.93
C GLY A 156 10.60 -1.70 -16.35
N ALA A 157 11.05 -2.81 -15.75
CA ALA A 157 12.48 -2.94 -15.42
C ALA A 157 13.31 -2.96 -16.71
N HIS A 158 14.38 -2.17 -16.72
CA HIS A 158 15.34 -2.06 -17.81
C HIS A 158 16.43 -3.14 -17.69
N ASP A 159 16.80 -3.46 -16.45
CA ASP A 159 17.81 -4.45 -16.09
C ASP A 159 17.23 -5.44 -15.07
N TYR A 160 17.71 -6.69 -15.09
CA TYR A 160 17.36 -7.71 -14.10
C TYR A 160 18.61 -8.34 -13.51
N ILE A 161 18.69 -8.37 -12.18
CA ILE A 161 19.80 -8.93 -11.41
C ILE A 161 19.30 -10.16 -10.66
N ASP A 162 19.73 -11.33 -11.13
CA ASP A 162 19.45 -12.62 -10.48
C ASP A 162 20.37 -12.81 -9.26
N SER A 163 19.86 -12.54 -8.06
CA SER A 163 20.64 -12.56 -6.82
C SER A 163 20.99 -13.97 -6.33
N PHE A 164 20.47 -15.03 -6.96
CA PHE A 164 20.90 -16.42 -6.69
C PHE A 164 22.00 -16.88 -7.66
N LYS A 165 22.29 -16.12 -8.73
CA LYS A 165 23.34 -16.45 -9.71
C LYS A 165 24.57 -15.54 -9.64
N GLN A 166 24.44 -14.34 -9.08
CA GLN A 166 25.56 -13.44 -8.86
C GLN A 166 25.31 -12.56 -7.63
N ASP A 167 26.39 -12.02 -7.07
CA ASP A 167 26.34 -10.94 -6.08
C ASP A 167 25.57 -9.73 -6.66
N PRO A 168 24.47 -9.27 -6.03
CA PRO A 168 23.70 -8.13 -6.51
C PRO A 168 24.49 -6.82 -6.48
N VAL A 169 25.50 -6.67 -5.61
CA VAL A 169 26.40 -5.50 -5.61
C VAL A 169 27.21 -5.45 -6.89
N VAL A 170 27.78 -6.59 -7.33
CA VAL A 170 28.51 -6.69 -8.60
C VAL A 170 27.59 -6.37 -9.78
N GLY A 171 26.33 -6.86 -9.73
CA GLY A 171 25.29 -6.49 -10.69
C GLY A 171 25.05 -4.98 -10.74
N LEU A 172 24.81 -4.34 -9.60
CA LEU A 172 24.56 -2.91 -9.48
C LEU A 172 25.75 -2.05 -9.92
N LYS A 173 26.98 -2.42 -9.56
CA LYS A 173 28.19 -1.67 -9.95
C LYS A 173 28.44 -1.71 -11.47
N LYS A 174 28.12 -2.82 -12.16
CA LYS A 174 28.14 -2.88 -13.64
C LYS A 174 27.15 -1.88 -14.28
N LEU A 175 26.10 -1.49 -13.57
CA LEU A 175 25.14 -0.45 -14.01
C LEU A 175 25.55 0.98 -13.60
N GLY A 176 26.71 1.16 -12.96
CA GLY A 176 27.19 2.45 -12.41
C GLY A 176 26.85 2.69 -10.94
N GLY A 177 26.19 1.75 -10.27
CA GLY A 177 25.70 1.87 -8.89
C GLY A 177 24.37 2.62 -8.80
N ALA A 178 23.52 2.20 -7.86
CA ALA A 178 22.16 2.74 -7.73
C ALA A 178 22.12 4.12 -7.04
N LYS A 179 21.30 5.04 -7.56
CA LYS A 179 20.96 6.30 -6.86
C LYS A 179 19.94 6.09 -5.74
N VAL A 180 19.00 5.17 -5.93
CA VAL A 180 18.08 4.69 -4.89
C VAL A 180 18.01 3.18 -4.99
N ILE A 181 18.14 2.49 -3.86
CA ILE A 181 17.79 1.07 -3.70
C ILE A 181 16.57 1.03 -2.79
N VAL A 182 15.44 0.53 -3.27
CA VAL A 182 14.23 0.36 -2.46
C VAL A 182 14.16 -1.08 -1.97
N VAL A 183 14.26 -1.27 -0.65
CA VAL A 183 14.20 -2.61 -0.03
C VAL A 183 12.77 -2.86 0.47
N MET A 184 12.12 -3.83 -0.18
CA MET A 184 10.74 -4.28 0.11
C MET A 184 10.68 -5.70 0.69
N ALA A 185 11.82 -6.39 0.82
CA ALA A 185 11.88 -7.68 1.52
C ALA A 185 12.04 -7.45 3.03
N PRO A 186 11.39 -8.25 3.89
CA PRO A 186 11.49 -8.16 5.35
C PRO A 186 12.79 -8.81 5.88
N ASP A 187 13.95 -8.40 5.34
CA ASP A 187 15.26 -9.02 5.58
C ASP A 187 16.32 -7.94 5.89
N HIS A 188 16.86 -7.98 7.12
CA HIS A 188 17.86 -7.04 7.61
C HIS A 188 19.26 -7.28 7.01
N GLU A 189 19.59 -8.51 6.65
CA GLU A 189 20.86 -8.84 6.01
C GLU A 189 20.87 -8.36 4.55
N LEU A 190 19.73 -8.43 3.85
CA LEU A 190 19.61 -7.88 2.50
C LEU A 190 19.87 -6.36 2.47
N ILE A 191 19.39 -5.61 3.48
CA ILE A 191 19.68 -4.17 3.61
C ILE A 191 21.20 -3.96 3.68
N ARG A 192 21.87 -4.65 4.61
CA ARG A 192 23.32 -4.56 4.80
C ARG A 192 24.11 -4.92 3.53
N GLN A 193 23.71 -6.00 2.86
CA GLN A 193 24.37 -6.49 1.65
C GLN A 193 24.24 -5.53 0.46
N LEU A 194 23.16 -4.76 0.37
CA LEU A 194 22.91 -3.87 -0.77
C LEU A 194 23.51 -2.45 -0.63
N VAL A 195 23.85 -1.99 0.58
CA VAL A 195 24.49 -0.67 0.81
C VAL A 195 25.76 -0.45 -0.05
N PRO A 196 26.69 -1.41 -0.19
CA PRO A 196 27.83 -1.28 -1.10
C PRO A 196 27.44 -1.04 -2.57
N GLY A 197 26.27 -1.51 -3.01
CA GLY A 197 25.74 -1.37 -4.38
C GLY A 197 25.27 0.04 -4.76
N LEU A 198 25.23 0.98 -3.80
CA LEU A 198 24.96 2.39 -4.09
C LEU A 198 26.02 3.00 -5.03
N GLY A 199 25.56 3.94 -5.86
CA GLY A 199 26.43 4.90 -6.55
C GLY A 199 26.74 6.11 -5.67
N TRP A 200 27.55 7.04 -6.19
CA TRP A 200 27.87 8.29 -5.48
C TRP A 200 26.60 9.06 -5.08
N ARG A 201 26.50 9.43 -3.80
CA ARG A 201 25.31 10.07 -3.18
C ARG A 201 24.02 9.26 -3.28
N GLY A 202 24.15 7.94 -3.31
CA GLY A 202 23.01 7.02 -3.32
C GLY A 202 22.25 6.95 -1.99
N THR A 203 21.03 6.45 -2.03
CA THR A 203 20.16 6.21 -0.86
C THR A 203 19.70 4.76 -0.81
N VAL A 204 19.86 4.07 0.32
CA VAL A 204 19.03 2.88 0.60
C VAL A 204 17.76 3.35 1.29
N LEU A 205 16.61 3.04 0.70
CA LEU A 205 15.27 3.32 1.19
C LEU A 205 14.63 2.01 1.65
N VAL A 206 14.37 1.88 2.95
CA VAL A 206 13.70 0.71 3.53
C VAL A 206 12.21 1.02 3.69
N VAL A 207 11.36 0.17 3.12
CA VAL A 207 9.88 0.31 3.11
C VAL A 207 9.18 -0.97 3.60
N ALA A 208 9.94 -2.02 3.89
CA ALA A 208 9.43 -3.25 4.48
C ALA A 208 9.31 -3.13 6.01
N MET A 209 8.36 -3.86 6.60
CA MET A 209 8.39 -4.15 8.03
C MET A 209 9.48 -5.19 8.28
N VAL A 210 10.65 -4.74 8.72
CA VAL A 210 11.79 -5.61 9.07
C VAL A 210 11.81 -5.82 10.59
N LEU A 211 11.92 -7.08 11.02
CA LEU A 211 12.09 -7.42 12.43
C LEU A 211 13.58 -7.71 12.71
N GLY A 212 14.11 -7.13 13.79
CA GLY A 212 15.51 -7.24 14.20
C GLY A 212 16.37 -6.01 13.85
N GLU A 213 17.67 -6.10 14.13
CA GLU A 213 18.61 -4.99 13.94
C GLU A 213 19.34 -5.08 12.59
N SER A 214 19.28 -4.01 11.79
CA SER A 214 20.13 -3.86 10.60
C SER A 214 21.48 -3.25 10.97
N LYS A 215 22.56 -4.06 10.99
CA LYS A 215 23.92 -3.57 11.26
C LYS A 215 24.54 -3.00 9.98
N ILE A 216 24.71 -1.67 9.93
CA ILE A 216 25.22 -0.95 8.76
C ILE A 216 26.66 -0.52 8.97
N ASP A 217 27.52 -0.78 7.98
CA ASP A 217 28.86 -0.19 7.95
C ASP A 217 28.79 1.29 7.53
N THR A 218 29.09 2.17 8.48
CA THR A 218 29.12 3.62 8.26
C THR A 218 30.28 4.06 7.38
N MET A 219 31.38 3.31 7.29
CA MET A 219 32.49 3.61 6.38
C MET A 219 32.10 3.39 4.92
N THR A 220 31.35 2.34 4.61
CA THR A 220 30.76 2.15 3.27
C THR A 220 29.81 3.28 2.88
N LEU A 221 28.97 3.78 3.81
CA LEU A 221 28.13 4.95 3.56
C LEU A 221 28.97 6.21 3.29
N LEU A 222 29.97 6.48 4.13
CA LEU A 222 30.88 7.63 3.98
C LEU A 222 31.61 7.60 2.63
N ASN A 223 32.18 6.47 2.25
CA ASN A 223 32.91 6.29 0.99
C ASN A 223 32.03 6.54 -0.24
N ASN A 224 30.76 6.10 -0.20
CA ASN A 224 29.81 6.36 -1.28
C ASN A 224 29.20 7.78 -1.24
N TRP A 225 29.51 8.60 -0.22
CA TRP A 225 28.75 9.82 0.13
C TRP A 225 27.25 9.55 0.28
N GLY A 226 26.90 8.31 0.63
CA GLY A 226 25.54 7.80 0.64
C GLY A 226 24.81 8.11 1.93
N LYS A 227 23.50 7.90 1.91
CA LYS A 227 22.66 7.92 3.12
C LYS A 227 21.80 6.66 3.20
N MET A 228 21.40 6.31 4.40
CA MET A 228 20.27 5.42 4.62
C MET A 228 19.05 6.27 4.98
N SER A 229 17.87 5.83 4.55
CA SER A 229 16.59 6.45 4.92
C SER A 229 15.61 5.32 5.19
N GLU A 230 15.30 5.13 6.47
CA GLU A 230 14.35 4.13 6.92
C GLU A 230 12.98 4.79 7.05
N HIS A 231 11.98 4.25 6.36
CA HIS A 231 10.62 4.76 6.37
C HIS A 231 9.73 3.71 7.04
N THR A 232 9.55 3.87 8.35
CA THR A 232 8.76 2.95 9.19
C THR A 232 7.25 3.13 9.04
N TRP A 233 6.80 4.06 8.19
CA TRP A 233 5.39 4.11 7.77
C TRP A 233 5.12 3.02 6.73
N ALA A 234 4.11 2.19 6.96
CA ALA A 234 3.71 1.16 5.99
C ALA A 234 2.75 1.69 4.89
N GLY A 235 2.42 2.98 4.92
CA GLY A 235 1.68 3.69 3.86
C GLY A 235 1.83 5.21 3.99
N GLY A 236 1.59 5.94 2.90
CA GLY A 236 1.64 7.42 2.89
C GLY A 236 0.40 8.06 3.52
N SER A 237 0.37 9.39 3.54
CA SER A 237 -0.83 10.15 3.90
C SER A 237 -1.94 9.98 2.86
N ALA A 238 -3.18 10.38 3.20
CA ALA A 238 -4.26 10.47 2.22
C ALA A 238 -3.86 11.29 0.99
N ARG A 239 -3.06 12.35 1.18
CA ARG A 239 -2.62 13.20 0.07
C ARG A 239 -1.61 12.51 -0.83
N ASP A 240 -0.66 11.77 -0.25
CA ASP A 240 0.30 10.98 -1.03
C ASP A 240 -0.44 9.94 -1.88
N TRP A 241 -1.54 9.36 -1.36
CA TRP A 241 -2.36 8.44 -2.13
C TRP A 241 -3.16 9.12 -3.24
N GLU A 242 -3.76 10.30 -3.00
CA GLU A 242 -4.40 11.10 -4.05
C GLU A 242 -3.44 11.36 -5.23
N ASP A 243 -2.20 11.73 -4.94
CA ASP A 243 -1.20 12.05 -5.97
C ASP A 243 -0.60 10.79 -6.61
N THR A 244 -0.50 9.68 -5.87
CA THR A 244 -0.16 8.34 -6.39
C THR A 244 -1.19 7.85 -7.43
N VAL A 245 -2.49 7.97 -7.15
CA VAL A 245 -3.56 7.53 -8.08
C VAL A 245 -3.60 8.41 -9.32
N LYS A 246 -3.45 9.73 -9.18
CA LYS A 246 -3.34 10.65 -10.33
C LYS A 246 -2.14 10.30 -11.21
N PHE A 247 -0.97 10.06 -10.62
CA PHE A 247 0.21 9.62 -11.38
C PHE A 247 -0.05 8.29 -12.09
N ALA A 248 -0.69 7.33 -11.41
CA ALA A 248 -0.99 6.02 -11.97
C ALA A 248 -1.92 6.10 -13.18
N GLN A 249 -3.01 6.88 -13.10
CA GLN A 249 -3.88 7.16 -14.24
C GLN A 249 -3.15 7.86 -15.39
N LEU A 250 -2.41 8.94 -15.09
CA LEU A 250 -1.71 9.75 -16.11
C LEU A 250 -0.63 8.98 -16.87
N THR A 251 0.00 7.99 -16.23
CA THR A 251 1.13 7.26 -16.80
C THR A 251 0.81 5.81 -17.18
N GLY A 252 -0.35 5.29 -16.80
CA GLY A 252 -0.71 3.88 -16.95
C GLY A 252 0.17 2.96 -16.10
N VAL A 253 0.28 3.26 -14.80
CA VAL A 253 0.70 2.28 -13.78
C VAL A 253 -0.53 1.49 -13.38
N GLU A 254 -0.44 0.17 -13.36
CA GLU A 254 -1.56 -0.70 -13.01
C GLU A 254 -1.14 -1.78 -12.01
N THR A 255 -2.00 -2.07 -11.02
CA THR A 255 -1.84 -3.22 -10.14
C THR A 255 -2.29 -4.50 -10.83
N MET A 256 -1.60 -5.60 -10.56
CA MET A 256 -2.07 -6.92 -11.02
C MET A 256 -3.00 -7.52 -9.97
N ALA A 257 -4.30 -7.26 -10.11
CA ALA A 257 -5.33 -7.66 -9.16
C ALA A 257 -6.30 -8.70 -9.75
N ASN A 258 -6.59 -9.76 -8.97
CA ASN A 258 -7.62 -10.75 -9.28
C ASN A 258 -8.89 -10.46 -8.46
N LYS A 259 -10.01 -10.19 -9.13
CA LYS A 259 -11.31 -9.94 -8.47
C LYS A 259 -11.89 -11.25 -7.93
N VAL A 260 -11.70 -11.50 -6.63
CA VAL A 260 -12.35 -12.60 -5.91
C VAL A 260 -13.67 -12.15 -5.28
N ARG A 261 -14.67 -13.05 -5.23
CA ARG A 261 -15.90 -12.78 -4.47
C ARG A 261 -15.68 -13.08 -2.99
N PHE A 262 -16.12 -12.16 -2.15
CA PHE A 262 -16.16 -12.30 -0.71
C PHE A 262 -16.96 -13.54 -0.28
N ARG A 263 -16.33 -14.46 0.47
CA ARG A 263 -16.89 -15.73 0.94
C ARG A 263 -16.35 -16.07 2.33
N ALA A 264 -17.13 -16.82 3.12
CA ALA A 264 -16.65 -17.42 4.37
C ALA A 264 -15.56 -18.46 4.09
N GLY A 265 -14.63 -18.65 5.03
CA GLY A 265 -13.63 -19.72 4.95
C GLY A 265 -12.50 -19.50 3.95
N ILE A 266 -12.22 -18.27 3.55
CA ILE A 266 -10.96 -17.94 2.86
C ILE A 266 -9.82 -18.05 3.87
N THR A 267 -8.96 -19.06 3.72
CA THR A 267 -7.61 -19.01 4.25
C THR A 267 -6.78 -18.09 3.36
N PHE A 268 -5.95 -17.25 3.98
CA PHE A 268 -4.74 -16.81 3.31
C PHE A 268 -3.74 -17.92 3.56
N ASP A 269 -3.36 -18.64 2.50
CA ASP A 269 -2.30 -19.65 2.60
C ASP A 269 -0.97 -18.91 2.89
N ASP A 270 -0.14 -19.52 3.76
CA ASP A 270 1.10 -18.93 4.33
C ASP A 270 2.17 -18.55 3.27
#